data_AF-M9R8L7-F1
#
_entry.id   AF-M9R8L7-F1
#
_cell.length_a   1.000
_cell.length_b   1.000
_cell.length_c   1.000
_cell.angle_alpha   90.00
_cell.angle_beta   90.00
_cell.angle_gamma   90.00
#
_symmetry.space_group_name_H-M   'P 1'
#
loop_
_entity.id
_entity.type
_entity.pdbx_description
1 polymer ?
#
loop_
_entity_poly.entity_id
_entity_poly.type
_entity_poly.pdbx_seq_one_letter_code
_entity_poly.pdbx_strand_id
1 'polypeptide(L)'
;MRRQSGSASMYHVNRSGTRADVEIQRQYFADVVQAAGRANAEMNPRAAFGEAVSRNGLGNPFSFFSILLDNVAQQCADEVEDKWLDQLGGVDIYTFGHCWTISMHQRTD
;
A
#
# COMPACT_ATOMS: atom_id res chain seq x y z
N MET A 1 33.43 1.56 14.69
CA MET A 1 33.09 0.97 13.38
C MET A 1 31.67 1.36 13.04
N ARG A 2 31.48 2.41 12.22
CA ARG A 2 30.15 2.80 11.71
C ARG A 2 29.83 1.89 10.52
N ARG A 3 28.72 1.15 10.60
CA ARG A 3 28.13 0.52 9.42
C ARG A 3 27.82 1.62 8.42
N GLN A 4 28.38 1.51 7.22
CA GLN A 4 27.97 2.34 6.10
C GLN A 4 26.52 2.01 5.83
N SER A 5 25.64 2.94 6.20
CA SER A 5 24.25 2.95 5.76
C SER A 5 24.29 3.00 4.23
N GLY A 6 23.81 1.95 3.58
CA GLY A 6 23.56 1.97 2.15
C GLY A 6 22.64 3.16 1.89
N SER A 7 23.11 4.11 1.09
CA SER A 7 22.31 5.26 0.67
C SER A 7 21.06 4.73 -0.01
N ALA A 8 19.91 4.75 0.66
CA ALA A 8 18.61 4.74 -0.01
C ALA A 8 18.68 5.88 -1.03
N SER A 9 18.86 5.55 -2.30
CA SER A 9 18.97 6.56 -3.34
C SER A 9 17.60 7.22 -3.39
N MET A 10 17.57 8.49 -3.02
CA MET A 10 16.41 9.36 -3.15
C MET A 10 16.20 9.58 -4.66
N TYR A 11 15.64 8.57 -5.34
CA TYR A 11 15.57 8.52 -6.80
C TYR A 11 14.82 9.76 -7.33
N HIS A 12 15.45 10.46 -8.27
CA HIS A 12 14.99 11.67 -8.99
C HIS A 12 14.71 12.97 -8.25
N VAL A 13 14.72 12.99 -6.92
CA VAL A 13 14.47 14.24 -6.21
C VAL A 13 15.53 15.30 -6.56
N ASN A 14 16.77 14.87 -6.83
CA ASN A 14 17.90 15.75 -7.16
C ASN A 14 18.48 15.53 -8.57
N ARG A 15 17.79 14.78 -9.45
CA ARG A 15 18.24 14.54 -10.84
C ARG A 15 17.08 14.21 -11.77
N SER A 16 17.27 14.40 -13.08
CA SER A 16 16.29 13.97 -14.08
C SER A 16 16.04 12.45 -14.07
N GLY A 17 14.82 12.08 -14.47
CA GLY A 17 14.37 10.74 -14.85
C GLY A 17 15.33 10.03 -15.81
N THR A 18 15.61 8.74 -15.62
CA THR A 18 16.17 7.90 -16.71
C THR A 18 15.17 6.80 -17.06
N ARG A 19 15.37 6.17 -18.22
CA ARG A 19 14.56 5.02 -18.62
C ARG A 19 14.61 3.89 -17.59
N ALA A 20 15.78 3.60 -17.03
CA ALA A 20 15.93 2.52 -16.05
C ALA A 20 15.04 2.75 -14.82
N ASP A 21 14.94 4.00 -14.37
CA ASP A 21 14.10 4.34 -13.23
C ASP A 21 12.60 4.17 -13.55
N VAL A 22 12.17 4.50 -14.77
CA VAL A 22 10.80 4.23 -15.23
C VAL A 22 10.51 2.73 -15.22
N GLU A 23 11.43 1.89 -15.68
CA GLU A 23 11.22 0.43 -15.65
C GLU A 23 11.10 -0.11 -14.21
N ILE A 24 11.87 0.43 -13.27
CA ILE A 24 11.74 0.08 -11.84
C ILE A 24 10.37 0.51 -11.31
N GLN A 25 9.94 1.74 -11.57
CA GLN A 25 8.62 2.23 -11.15
C GLN A 25 7.48 1.41 -11.74
N ARG A 26 7.61 0.93 -12.99
CA ARG A 26 6.64 0.03 -13.61
C ARG A 26 6.55 -1.32 -12.89
N GLN A 27 7.68 -1.88 -12.47
CA GLN A 27 7.69 -3.13 -11.71
C GLN A 27 7.07 -2.94 -10.32
N TYR A 28 7.38 -1.84 -9.62
CA TYR A 28 6.75 -1.47 -8.35
C TYR A 28 5.22 -1.39 -8.50
N PHE A 29 4.72 -0.65 -9.49
CA PHE A 29 3.27 -0.53 -9.69
C PHE A 29 2.60 -1.84 -10.14
N ALA A 30 3.30 -2.68 -10.90
CA ALA A 30 2.79 -4.01 -11.22
C ALA A 30 2.60 -4.85 -9.95
N ASP A 31 3.54 -4.77 -9.00
CA ASP A 31 3.41 -5.45 -7.71
C ASP A 31 2.27 -4.85 -6.87
N VAL A 32 2.08 -3.53 -6.84
CA VAL A 32 0.94 -2.87 -6.20
C VAL A 32 -0.39 -3.39 -6.75
N VAL A 33 -0.53 -3.48 -8.09
CA VAL A 33 -1.75 -4.00 -8.73
C VAL A 33 -2.04 -5.42 -8.33
N GLN A 34 -1.02 -6.27 -8.28
CA GLN A 34 -1.18 -7.68 -7.91
C GLN A 34 -1.50 -7.85 -6.42
N ALA A 35 -0.80 -7.12 -5.54
CA ALA A 35 -1.01 -7.16 -4.09
C ALA A 35 -2.40 -6.62 -3.72
N ALA A 36 -2.83 -5.51 -4.33
CA ALA A 36 -4.20 -4.98 -4.16
C ALA A 36 -5.26 -5.99 -4.58
N GLY A 37 -5.04 -6.72 -5.69
CA GLY A 37 -5.95 -7.76 -6.16
C GLY A 37 -6.07 -8.92 -5.17
N ARG A 38 -4.94 -9.37 -4.59
CA ARG A 38 -4.93 -10.38 -3.51
C ARG A 38 -5.65 -9.88 -2.26
N ALA A 39 -5.30 -8.70 -1.77
CA ALA A 39 -5.90 -8.11 -0.57
C ALA A 39 -7.42 -7.93 -0.71
N ASN A 40 -7.90 -7.51 -1.89
CA ASN A 40 -9.33 -7.44 -2.19
C ASN A 40 -9.99 -8.82 -2.14
N ALA A 41 -9.34 -9.87 -2.69
CA ALA A 41 -9.87 -11.23 -2.67
C ALA A 41 -9.89 -11.85 -1.27
N GLU A 42 -8.96 -11.46 -0.41
CA GLU A 42 -8.78 -11.97 0.95
C GLU A 42 -9.48 -11.12 2.03
N MET A 43 -10.21 -10.08 1.64
CA MET A 43 -10.84 -9.15 2.57
C MET A 43 -11.69 -9.86 3.63
N ASN A 44 -11.66 -9.33 4.86
CA ASN A 44 -12.36 -9.92 6.00
C ASN A 44 -13.41 -8.97 6.59
N PRO A 45 -14.64 -8.94 6.02
CA PRO A 45 -15.74 -8.11 6.52
C PRO A 45 -16.10 -8.39 7.98
N ARG A 46 -15.96 -9.64 8.43
CA ARG A 46 -16.29 -10.01 9.82
C ARG A 46 -15.34 -9.36 10.81
N ALA A 47 -14.05 -9.37 10.53
CA ALA A 47 -13.05 -8.71 11.34
C ALA A 47 -13.30 -7.19 11.37
N ALA A 48 -13.47 -6.57 10.19
CA ALA A 48 -13.74 -5.14 10.08
C ALA A 48 -15.03 -4.71 10.82
N PHE A 49 -16.08 -5.53 10.77
CA PHE A 49 -17.33 -5.26 11.50
C PHE A 49 -17.12 -5.35 13.02
N GLY A 50 -16.44 -6.39 13.50
CA GLY A 50 -16.12 -6.52 14.93
C GLY A 50 -15.31 -5.34 15.45
N GLU A 51 -14.35 -4.88 14.66
CA GLU A 51 -13.54 -3.69 14.97
C GLU A 51 -14.36 -2.40 14.95
N ALA A 52 -15.23 -2.20 13.95
CA ALA A 52 -16.12 -1.04 13.88
C ALA A 52 -17.04 -0.95 15.11
N VAL A 53 -17.62 -2.07 15.53
CA VAL A 53 -18.45 -2.17 16.73
C VAL A 53 -17.62 -1.85 17.98
N SER A 54 -16.39 -2.35 18.06
CA SER A 54 -15.49 -2.05 19.19
C SER A 54 -15.11 -0.58 19.28
N ARG A 55 -14.92 0.10 18.14
CA ARG A 55 -14.48 1.51 18.11
C ARG A 55 -15.63 2.49 18.28
N ASN A 56 -16.78 2.23 17.65
CA ASN A 56 -17.85 3.21 17.47
C ASN A 56 -19.26 2.67 17.82
N GLY A 57 -19.38 1.44 18.29
CA GLY A 57 -20.67 0.77 18.48
C GLY A 57 -21.40 0.50 17.17
N LEU A 58 -22.69 0.17 17.25
CA LEU A 58 -23.53 -0.18 16.09
C LEU A 58 -24.06 1.06 15.34
N GLY A 59 -23.76 2.28 15.80
CA GLY A 59 -24.39 3.51 15.33
C GLY A 59 -23.79 4.12 14.05
N ASN A 60 -22.63 3.67 13.59
CA ASN A 60 -21.95 4.25 12.42
C ASN A 60 -21.57 3.18 11.38
N PRO A 61 -22.43 2.88 10.40
CA PRO A 61 -22.14 1.90 9.36
C PRO A 61 -20.96 2.28 8.46
N PHE A 62 -20.63 3.58 8.33
CA PHE A 62 -19.48 4.02 7.55
C PHE A 62 -18.15 3.69 8.21
N SER A 63 -18.13 3.53 9.55
CA SER A 63 -16.94 3.05 10.25
C SER A 63 -16.52 1.66 9.77
N PHE A 64 -17.49 0.78 9.51
CA PHE A 64 -17.21 -0.57 9.00
C PHE A 64 -16.56 -0.49 7.61
N PHE A 65 -17.11 0.31 6.70
CA PHE A 65 -16.54 0.45 5.36
C PHE A 65 -15.15 1.06 5.38
N SER A 66 -14.92 2.10 6.19
CA SER A 66 -13.58 2.68 6.35
C SER A 66 -12.58 1.62 6.78
N ILE A 67 -12.85 0.92 7.89
CA ILE A 67 -11.95 -0.09 8.44
C ILE A 67 -11.71 -1.22 7.44
N LEU A 68 -12.76 -1.70 6.75
CA LEU A 68 -12.61 -2.76 5.78
C LEU A 68 -11.67 -2.35 4.64
N LEU A 69 -11.86 -1.16 4.08
CA LEU A 69 -11.05 -0.67 2.97
C LEU A 69 -9.63 -0.30 3.42
N ASP A 70 -9.48 0.24 4.63
CA ASP A 70 -8.17 0.56 5.22
C ASP A 70 -7.37 -0.71 5.42
N ASN A 71 -8.01 -1.79 5.91
CA ASN A 71 -7.36 -3.09 6.10
C ASN A 71 -6.92 -3.71 4.76
N VAL A 72 -7.70 -3.57 3.69
CA VAL A 72 -7.30 -4.01 2.34
C VAL A 72 -6.09 -3.23 1.84
N ALA A 73 -6.12 -1.90 1.97
CA ALA A 73 -5.01 -1.05 1.56
C ALA A 73 -3.74 -1.35 2.38
N GLN A 74 -3.87 -1.57 3.68
CA GLN A 74 -2.76 -1.91 4.57
C GLN A 74 -2.17 -3.28 4.23
N GLN A 75 -2.99 -4.30 3.99
CA GLN A 75 -2.50 -5.63 3.59
C GLN A 75 -1.69 -5.56 2.29
N CYS A 76 -2.17 -4.79 1.30
CA CYS A 76 -1.43 -4.52 0.07
C CYS A 76 -0.12 -3.77 0.35
N ALA A 77 -0.17 -2.77 1.22
CA ALA A 77 0.99 -1.94 1.53
C ALA A 77 2.09 -2.75 2.22
N ASP A 78 1.74 -3.53 3.23
CA ASP A 78 2.68 -4.41 3.96
C ASP A 78 3.40 -5.35 2.98
N GLU A 79 2.66 -5.99 2.07
CA GLU A 79 3.24 -6.91 1.08
C GLU A 79 4.21 -6.20 0.12
N VAL A 80 3.86 -5.00 -0.35
CA VAL A 80 4.70 -4.24 -1.29
C VAL A 80 5.90 -3.63 -0.57
N GLU A 81 5.71 -3.08 0.62
CA GLU A 81 6.76 -2.49 1.46
C GLU A 81 7.84 -3.53 1.78
N ASP A 82 7.46 -4.76 2.14
CA ASP A 82 8.38 -5.88 2.41
C ASP A 82 9.41 -6.09 1.27
N LYS A 83 9.01 -5.86 0.03
CA LYS A 83 9.90 -5.99 -1.14
C LYS A 83 10.65 -4.70 -1.46
N TRP A 84 10.00 -3.55 -1.35
CA TRP A 84 10.45 -2.30 -1.99
C TRP A 84 11.09 -1.29 -1.04
N LEU A 85 10.95 -1.45 0.28
CA LEU A 85 11.40 -0.48 1.28
C LEU A 85 12.89 -0.14 1.18
N ASP A 86 13.73 -1.13 0.91
CA ASP A 86 15.18 -0.94 0.75
C ASP A 86 15.62 -0.58 -0.68
N GLN A 87 14.68 -0.57 -1.64
CA GLN A 87 14.96 -0.33 -3.07
C GLN A 87 14.55 1.06 -3.53
N LEU A 88 13.44 1.58 -3.00
CA LEU A 88 12.83 2.84 -3.44
C LEU A 88 12.62 3.78 -2.24
N GLY A 89 12.89 5.06 -2.43
CA GLY A 89 12.62 6.07 -1.40
C GLY A 89 11.14 6.40 -1.30
N GLY A 90 10.64 6.58 -0.06
CA GLY A 90 9.26 6.99 0.22
C GLY A 90 8.22 5.87 0.09
N VAL A 91 8.65 4.62 -0.04
CA VAL A 91 7.74 3.46 -0.10
C VAL A 91 6.88 3.37 1.17
N ASP A 92 7.46 3.59 2.33
CA ASP A 92 6.81 3.66 3.65
C ASP A 92 5.79 4.81 3.81
N ILE A 93 5.86 5.82 2.94
CA ILE A 93 4.98 6.99 3.00
C ILE A 93 3.85 6.89 1.97
N TYR A 94 4.14 6.41 0.76
CA TYR A 94 3.22 6.50 -0.38
C TYR A 94 2.51 5.19 -0.73
N THR A 95 3.04 4.04 -0.31
CA THR A 95 2.50 2.74 -0.77
C THR A 95 1.08 2.50 -0.30
N PHE A 96 0.73 2.84 0.94
CA PHE A 96 -0.66 2.80 1.42
C PHE A 96 -1.62 3.55 0.48
N GLY A 97 -1.29 4.77 0.07
CA GLY A 97 -2.13 5.58 -0.81
C GLY A 97 -2.26 5.01 -2.22
N HIS A 98 -1.19 4.43 -2.77
CA HIS A 98 -1.23 3.72 -4.04
C HIS A 98 -2.12 2.46 -3.94
N CYS A 99 -1.90 1.65 -2.91
CA CYS A 99 -2.69 0.45 -2.63
C CYS A 99 -4.18 0.78 -2.44
N TRP A 100 -4.51 1.83 -1.69
CA TRP A 100 -5.89 2.31 -1.54
C TRP A 100 -6.52 2.64 -2.90
N THR A 101 -5.84 3.46 -3.70
CA THR A 101 -6.35 3.92 -4.99
C THR A 101 -6.60 2.76 -5.95
N ILE A 102 -5.62 1.86 -6.07
CA ILE A 102 -5.73 0.69 -6.96
C ILE A 102 -6.76 -0.31 -6.45
N SER A 103 -6.81 -0.55 -5.13
CA SER A 103 -7.81 -1.44 -4.54
C SER A 103 -9.23 -0.95 -4.82
N MET A 104 -9.46 0.37 -4.77
CA MET A 104 -10.75 0.96 -5.10
C MET A 104 -11.05 0.89 -6.60
N HIS A 105 -10.06 1.13 -7.45
CA HIS A 105 -10.21 1.01 -8.90
C HIS A 105 -10.68 -0.39 -9.32
N GLN A 106 -10.07 -1.45 -8.76
CA GLN A 106 -10.37 -2.87 -9.00
C GLN A 106 -11.73 -3.35 -8.45
N ARG A 107 -12.50 -2.46 -7.82
CA ARG A 107 -13.86 -2.76 -7.32
C ARG A 107 -14.93 -2.09 -8.16
N THR A 108 -14.53 -1.24 -9.10
CA THR A 108 -15.42 -0.42 -9.93
C THR A 108 -15.46 -0.85 -11.40
N ASP A 109 -14.56 -1.76 -11.79
CA ASP A 109 -14.55 -2.48 -13.08
C ASP A 109 -15.44 -3.74 -13.05
#